data_AF-A0AA43CBY7-F1
#
_entry.id   AF-A0AA43CBY7-F1
#
_cell.length_a   1.000
_cell.length_b   1.000
_cell.length_c   1.000
_cell.angle_alpha   90.00
_cell.angle_beta   90.00
_cell.angle_gamma   90.00
#
_symmetry.space_group_name_H-M   'P 1'
#
loop_
_entity.id
_entity.type
_entity.pdbx_description
1 polymer ?
#
loop_
_entity_poly.entity_id
_entity_poly.type
_entity_poly.pdbx_seq_one_letter_code
_entity_poly.pdbx_strand_id
1 'polypeptide(L)'
;MLSQPSPRSDSYRIPKHQVSIELALRGGEPEEVSVFLHPRAASHAGQERPSELLLNDEPFLTVIAGDGSVRFINKAAIAYMTVALELEMSGRSDSEARLAMDGCTPIDLTLDDGSTFVGEVSILLPQANSRLQDFLNTSDRFFEVRDARAVHFVNRDRVVMVKATE
;
A
#
# COMPACT_ATOMS: atom_id res chain seq x y z
N MET A 1 4.43 20.51 57.55
CA MET A 1 3.59 19.98 56.45
C MET A 1 4.39 20.10 55.18
N LEU A 2 4.87 18.97 54.64
CA LEU A 2 5.71 18.90 53.44
C LEU A 2 4.83 18.95 52.19
N SER A 3 5.11 19.90 51.29
CA SER A 3 4.53 19.95 49.95
C SER A 3 5.00 18.74 49.13
N GLN A 4 4.05 17.95 48.63
CA GLN A 4 4.35 16.94 47.61
C GLN A 4 4.60 17.64 46.27
N PRO A 5 5.65 17.25 45.50
CA PRO A 5 5.78 17.69 44.12
C PRO A 5 4.80 16.92 43.23
N SER A 6 4.04 17.65 42.39
CA SER A 6 3.19 17.08 41.35
C SER A 6 4.02 16.23 40.37
N PRO A 7 3.50 15.08 39.89
CA PRO A 7 4.19 14.30 38.86
C PRO A 7 4.26 15.09 37.56
N ARG A 8 5.47 15.16 36.96
CA ARG A 8 5.66 15.63 35.58
C ARG A 8 4.92 14.68 34.65
N SER A 9 3.88 15.16 33.99
CA SER A 9 3.13 14.42 32.98
C SER A 9 4.01 14.19 31.75
N ASP A 10 4.45 12.95 31.61
CA ASP A 10 5.29 12.45 30.52
C ASP A 10 4.41 12.05 29.32
N SER A 11 3.67 12.99 28.73
CA SER A 11 2.66 12.66 27.71
C SER A 11 2.74 13.53 26.46
N TYR A 12 3.83 13.40 25.72
CA TYR A 12 3.87 13.65 24.28
C TYR A 12 4.10 12.32 23.54
N ARG A 13 3.27 11.30 23.82
CA ARG A 13 3.25 10.09 23.01
C ARG A 13 2.21 10.28 21.91
N ILE A 14 2.65 10.76 20.75
CA ILE A 14 1.81 10.76 19.54
C ILE A 14 1.42 9.29 19.28
N PRO A 15 0.12 8.93 19.24
CA PRO A 15 -0.30 7.60 18.88
C PRO A 15 0.22 7.30 17.46
N LYS A 16 1.16 6.36 17.35
CA LYS A 16 1.57 5.82 16.05
C LYS A 16 0.63 4.68 15.75
N HIS A 17 -0.21 4.84 14.74
CA HIS A 17 -1.13 3.78 14.34
C HIS A 17 -0.33 2.72 13.58
N GLN A 18 -0.15 1.58 14.24
CA GLN A 18 0.51 0.41 13.69
C GLN A 18 -0.52 -0.42 12.93
N VAL A 19 -0.21 -0.76 11.69
CA VAL A 19 -1.09 -1.51 10.79
C VAL A 19 -0.36 -2.75 10.30
N SER A 20 -1.05 -3.89 10.30
CA SER A 20 -0.53 -5.15 9.75
C SER A 20 -0.70 -5.19 8.24
N ILE A 21 0.35 -5.62 7.55
CA ILE A 21 0.42 -5.78 6.09
C ILE A 21 1.10 -7.12 5.78
N GLU A 22 0.82 -7.68 4.61
CA GLU A 22 1.64 -8.77 4.07
C GLU A 22 2.64 -8.18 3.08
N LEU A 23 3.91 -8.57 3.21
CA LEU A 23 5.00 -8.08 2.38
C LEU A 23 5.77 -9.25 1.79
N ALA A 24 5.91 -9.28 0.47
CA ALA A 24 6.77 -10.23 -0.21
C ALA A 24 8.00 -9.50 -0.78
N LEU A 25 9.19 -10.00 -0.48
CA LEU A 25 10.42 -9.57 -1.12
C LEU A 25 10.72 -10.47 -2.32
N ARG A 26 11.47 -9.96 -3.29
CA ARG A 26 11.89 -10.73 -4.46
C ARG A 26 12.57 -12.05 -4.04
N GLY A 27 11.96 -13.18 -4.42
CA GLY A 27 12.47 -14.53 -4.13
C GLY A 27 12.33 -14.96 -2.67
N GLY A 28 11.58 -14.22 -1.85
CA GLY A 28 11.23 -14.59 -0.49
C GLY A 28 9.75 -14.94 -0.37
N GLU A 29 9.42 -15.73 0.65
CA GLU A 29 8.02 -16.00 1.00
C GLU A 29 7.37 -14.73 1.57
N PRO A 30 6.04 -14.58 1.42
CA PRO A 30 5.31 -13.47 2.02
C PRO A 30 5.37 -13.54 3.56
N GLU A 31 5.60 -12.40 4.20
CA GLU A 31 5.66 -12.28 5.66
C GLU A 31 4.66 -11.22 6.13
N GLU A 32 3.92 -11.52 7.20
CA GLU A 32 3.11 -10.52 7.89
C GLU A 32 4.03 -9.61 8.73
N VAL A 33 4.00 -8.32 8.44
CA VAL A 33 4.78 -7.29 9.12
C VAL A 33 3.90 -6.10 9.45
N SER A 34 4.33 -5.26 10.38
CA SER A 34 3.62 -4.03 10.69
C SER A 34 4.34 -2.80 10.14
N VAL A 35 3.56 -1.81 9.71
CA VAL A 35 4.04 -0.46 9.38
C VAL A 35 3.43 0.57 10.31
N PHE A 36 4.10 1.71 10.46
CA PHE A 36 3.54 2.86 11.15
C PHE A 36 3.04 3.87 10.14
N LEU A 37 1.78 4.26 10.29
CA LEU A 37 1.17 5.31 9.49
C LEU A 37 1.10 6.61 10.30
N HIS A 38 1.34 7.73 9.64
CA HIS A 38 1.14 9.03 10.25
C HIS A 38 -0.35 9.28 10.56
N PRO A 39 -0.68 9.87 11.73
CA PRO A 39 -2.06 10.13 12.11
C PRO A 39 -2.74 11.21 11.25
N ARG A 40 -1.97 11.91 10.42
CA ARG A 40 -2.45 12.89 9.44
C ARG A 40 -1.71 12.70 8.12
N ALA A 41 -2.45 12.41 7.05
CA ALA A 41 -1.94 12.44 5.69
C ALA A 41 -1.51 13.87 5.31
N ALA A 42 -0.54 13.98 4.41
CA ALA A 42 -0.12 15.28 3.87
C ALA A 42 -1.13 15.83 2.84
N SER A 43 -1.82 14.93 2.14
CA SER A 43 -2.63 15.18 0.94
C SER A 43 -4.13 15.30 1.21
N HIS A 44 -4.62 14.73 2.31
CA HIS A 44 -6.04 14.69 2.62
C HIS A 44 -6.32 14.75 4.12
N ALA A 45 -7.58 14.95 4.49
CA ALA A 45 -8.00 14.82 5.87
C ALA A 45 -7.99 13.33 6.27
N GLY A 46 -7.49 13.03 7.47
CA GLY A 46 -7.45 11.66 7.99
C GLY A 46 -6.04 11.09 8.08
N GLN A 47 -5.96 9.82 8.46
CA GLN A 47 -4.70 9.08 8.63
C GLN A 47 -4.01 8.87 7.28
N GLU A 48 -2.67 8.85 7.27
CA GLU A 48 -1.88 8.41 6.12
C GLU A 48 -2.24 6.98 5.74
N ARG A 49 -2.35 6.70 4.44
CA ARG A 49 -2.67 5.37 3.92
C ARG A 49 -1.42 4.52 3.67
N PRO A 50 -1.54 3.18 3.67
CA PRO A 50 -0.44 2.31 3.26
C PRO A 50 0.12 2.65 1.86
N SER A 51 -0.75 3.01 0.91
CA SER A 51 -0.35 3.49 -0.42
C SER A 51 0.58 4.71 -0.35
N GLU A 52 0.25 5.71 0.47
CA GLU A 52 1.05 6.93 0.60
C GLU A 52 2.44 6.64 1.17
N LEU A 53 2.51 5.74 2.17
CA LEU A 53 3.78 5.30 2.74
C LEU A 53 4.64 4.53 1.72
N LEU A 54 4.02 3.65 0.91
CA LEU A 54 4.74 2.87 -0.10
C LEU A 54 5.16 3.71 -1.31
N LEU A 55 4.29 4.61 -1.79
CA LEU A 55 4.48 5.35 -3.03
C LEU A 55 5.28 6.64 -2.87
N ASN A 56 5.60 7.07 -1.65
CA ASN A 56 6.47 8.22 -1.44
C ASN A 56 7.89 8.00 -2.01
N ASP A 57 8.62 9.09 -2.20
CA ASP A 57 9.95 9.12 -2.82
C ASP A 57 11.06 8.50 -1.96
N GLU A 58 10.79 8.14 -0.70
CA GLU A 58 11.79 7.51 0.15
C GLU A 58 12.08 6.08 -0.33
N PRO A 59 13.36 5.71 -0.53
CA PRO A 59 13.71 4.41 -1.12
C PRO A 59 13.55 3.23 -0.17
N PHE A 60 13.38 3.47 1.14
CA PHE A 60 13.23 2.44 2.15
C PHE A 60 11.89 2.54 2.86
N LEU A 61 11.28 1.39 3.14
CA LEU A 61 10.11 1.22 3.99
C LEU A 61 10.54 0.69 5.35
N THR A 62 10.12 1.34 6.43
CA THR A 62 10.37 0.83 7.79
C THR A 62 9.25 -0.10 8.22
N VAL A 63 9.58 -1.32 8.63
CA VAL A 63 8.62 -2.32 9.11
C VAL A 63 9.03 -2.86 10.49
N ILE A 64 8.05 -3.33 11.26
CA ILE A 64 8.25 -4.16 12.45
C ILE A 64 7.89 -5.59 12.08
N ALA A 65 8.85 -6.50 12.20
CA ALA A 65 8.61 -7.91 11.96
C ALA A 65 7.89 -8.59 13.12
N GLY A 66 7.44 -9.84 12.91
CA GLY A 66 6.73 -10.62 13.94
C GLY A 66 7.52 -10.86 15.23
N ASP A 67 8.86 -10.79 15.18
CA ASP A 67 9.75 -10.87 16.34
C ASP A 67 9.96 -9.51 17.06
N GLY A 68 9.31 -8.45 16.59
CA GLY A 68 9.42 -7.09 17.12
C GLY A 68 10.65 -6.32 16.62
N SER A 69 11.49 -6.91 15.77
CA SER A 69 12.65 -6.23 15.19
C SER A 69 12.22 -5.18 14.17
N VAL A 70 12.92 -4.04 14.16
CA VAL A 70 12.74 -3.01 13.14
C VAL A 70 13.62 -3.34 11.94
N ARG A 71 13.03 -3.42 10.75
CA ARG A 71 13.72 -3.67 9.48
C ARG A 71 13.49 -2.51 8.52
N PHE A 72 14.52 -2.17 7.74
CA PHE A 72 14.45 -1.18 6.67
C PHE A 72 14.51 -1.90 5.33
N ILE A 73 13.40 -1.90 4.61
CA ILE A 73 13.21 -2.67 3.39
C ILE A 73 13.39 -1.74 2.19
N ASN A 74 14.34 -2.05 1.30
CA ASN A 74 14.46 -1.31 0.05
C ASN A 74 13.21 -1.56 -0.80
N LYS A 75 12.49 -0.50 -1.18
CA LYS A 75 11.26 -0.61 -1.97
C LYS A 75 11.47 -1.26 -3.34
N ALA A 76 12.66 -1.14 -3.92
CA ALA A 76 13.00 -1.83 -5.17
C ALA A 76 13.06 -3.36 -5.02
N ALA A 77 13.28 -3.88 -3.80
CA ALA A 77 13.32 -5.30 -3.50
C ALA A 77 11.95 -5.90 -3.16
N ILE A 78 10.94 -5.06 -2.87
CA ILE A 78 9.56 -5.50 -2.64
C ILE A 78 9.01 -6.05 -3.97
N ALA A 79 8.44 -7.26 -3.94
CA ALA A 79 7.69 -7.83 -5.05
C ALA A 79 6.25 -7.34 -5.03
N TYR A 80 5.61 -7.41 -3.87
CA TYR A 80 4.30 -6.82 -3.64
C TYR A 80 4.07 -6.53 -2.15
N MET A 81 3.09 -5.68 -1.88
CA MET A 81 2.53 -5.43 -0.55
C MET A 81 1.02 -5.62 -0.60
N THR A 82 0.46 -6.45 0.28
CA THR A 82 -0.98 -6.64 0.38
C THR A 82 -1.50 -6.00 1.66
N VAL A 83 -2.59 -5.25 1.54
CA VAL A 83 -3.29 -4.62 2.67
C VAL A 83 -4.77 -4.89 2.59
N ALA A 84 -5.46 -4.93 3.73
CA ALA A 84 -6.92 -5.05 3.73
C ALA A 84 -7.56 -3.83 3.04
N LEU A 85 -8.59 -4.08 2.22
CA LEU A 85 -9.26 -3.03 1.43
C LEU A 85 -9.79 -1.90 2.32
N GLU A 86 -10.34 -2.24 3.49
CA GLU A 86 -10.86 -1.27 4.46
C GLU A 86 -9.80 -0.27 4.93
N LEU A 87 -8.54 -0.71 5.08
CA LEU A 87 -7.43 0.15 5.52
C LEU A 87 -7.06 1.16 4.43
N GLU A 88 -6.99 0.73 3.17
CA GLU A 88 -6.66 1.60 2.04
C GLU A 88 -7.82 2.54 1.65
N MET A 89 -9.05 2.12 1.87
CA MET A 89 -10.24 2.94 1.62
C MET A 89 -10.53 3.91 2.75
N SER A 90 -9.95 3.71 3.94
CA SER A 90 -10.12 4.62 5.07
C SER A 90 -9.63 6.04 4.73
N GLY A 91 -10.47 7.04 4.99
CA GLY A 91 -10.14 8.45 4.73
C GLY A 91 -10.34 8.94 3.29
N ARG A 92 -10.72 8.09 2.34
CA ARG A 92 -11.14 8.55 0.99
C ARG A 92 -12.47 9.28 1.07
N SER A 93 -12.60 10.39 0.34
CA SER A 93 -13.92 11.01 0.12
C SER A 93 -14.83 10.11 -0.73
N ASP A 94 -16.15 10.29 -0.63
CA ASP A 94 -17.12 9.57 -1.47
C ASP A 94 -16.83 9.70 -2.97
N SER A 95 -16.31 10.86 -3.38
CA SER A 95 -15.91 11.12 -4.77
C SER A 95 -14.66 10.32 -5.17
N GLU A 96 -13.64 10.25 -4.31
CA GLU A 96 -12.44 9.44 -4.55
C GLU A 96 -12.76 7.94 -4.55
N ALA A 97 -13.65 7.50 -3.66
CA ALA A 97 -14.11 6.12 -3.63
C ALA A 97 -14.84 5.75 -4.93
N ARG A 98 -15.70 6.63 -5.45
CA ARG A 98 -16.39 6.43 -6.74
C ARG A 98 -15.43 6.40 -7.92
N LEU A 99 -14.52 7.37 -8.02
CA LEU A 99 -13.51 7.40 -9.08
C LEU A 99 -12.61 6.17 -9.05
N ALA A 100 -12.31 5.66 -7.86
CA ALA A 100 -11.52 4.45 -7.69
C ALA A 100 -12.26 3.18 -8.16
N MET A 101 -13.59 3.20 -8.26
CA MET A 101 -14.43 2.11 -8.76
C MET A 101 -14.84 2.28 -10.23
N ASP A 102 -14.82 3.50 -10.75
CA ASP A 102 -15.08 3.78 -12.16
C ASP A 102 -13.81 3.52 -13.01
N GLY A 103 -13.95 2.81 -14.14
CA GLY A 103 -12.82 2.54 -15.04
C GLY A 103 -11.89 1.42 -14.59
N CYS A 104 -12.40 0.45 -13.82
CA CYS A 104 -11.71 -0.79 -13.50
C CYS A 104 -11.63 -1.71 -14.72
N THR A 105 -10.46 -2.30 -14.96
CA THR A 105 -10.27 -3.39 -15.93
C THR A 105 -9.89 -4.66 -15.16
N PRO A 106 -10.65 -5.76 -15.30
CA PRO A 106 -10.29 -7.01 -14.65
C PRO A 106 -9.08 -7.64 -15.34
N ILE A 107 -8.16 -8.17 -14.54
CA ILE A 107 -6.89 -8.72 -14.97
C ILE A 107 -6.51 -9.99 -14.19
N ASP A 108 -5.74 -10.84 -14.87
CA ASP A 108 -4.89 -11.87 -14.26
C ASP A 108 -3.42 -11.46 -14.45
N LEU A 109 -2.70 -11.33 -13.34
CA LEU A 109 -1.31 -10.91 -13.29
C LEU A 109 -0.42 -12.04 -12.81
N THR A 110 0.78 -12.15 -13.38
CA THR A 110 1.82 -13.11 -12.98
C THR A 110 3.17 -12.43 -12.76
N LEU A 111 3.80 -12.73 -11.62
CA LEU A 111 5.13 -12.24 -11.25
C LEU A 111 6.26 -13.19 -11.63
N ASP A 112 7.51 -12.71 -11.53
CA ASP A 112 8.74 -13.46 -11.84
C ASP A 112 9.01 -14.63 -10.89
N ASP A 113 8.45 -14.61 -9.68
CA ASP A 113 8.45 -15.72 -8.73
C ASP A 113 7.30 -16.73 -8.93
N GLY A 114 6.41 -16.48 -9.89
CA GLY A 114 5.24 -17.31 -10.19
C GLY A 114 3.98 -16.96 -9.40
N SER A 115 4.04 -15.99 -8.48
CA SER A 115 2.86 -15.48 -7.78
C SER A 115 1.85 -14.90 -8.76
N THR A 116 0.56 -15.10 -8.47
CA THR A 116 -0.54 -14.63 -9.33
C THR A 116 -1.54 -13.80 -8.57
N PHE A 117 -2.02 -12.73 -9.20
CA PHE A 117 -3.08 -11.87 -8.67
C PHE A 117 -4.23 -11.81 -9.66
N VAL A 118 -5.44 -12.06 -9.17
CA VAL A 118 -6.70 -11.93 -9.92
C VAL A 118 -7.48 -10.80 -9.30
N GLY A 119 -7.82 -9.79 -10.10
CA GLY A 119 -8.50 -8.61 -9.57
C GLY A 119 -8.69 -7.54 -10.63
N GLU A 120 -8.81 -6.30 -10.19
CA GLU A 120 -9.07 -5.16 -11.06
C GLU A 120 -8.00 -4.06 -10.88
N VAL A 121 -7.65 -3.42 -11.99
CA VAL A 121 -6.80 -2.21 -12.00
C VAL A 121 -7.63 -1.00 -12.41
N SER A 122 -7.49 0.11 -11.70
CA SER A 122 -8.16 1.36 -12.05
C SER A 122 -7.33 2.12 -13.09
N ILE A 123 -7.87 2.29 -14.30
CA ILE A 123 -7.21 3.01 -15.40
C ILE A 123 -7.86 4.39 -15.53
N LEU A 124 -7.36 5.36 -14.76
CA LEU A 124 -7.81 6.76 -14.78
C LEU A 124 -7.22 7.55 -15.97
N LEU A 125 -7.25 6.98 -17.18
CA LEU A 125 -6.86 7.67 -18.41
C LEU A 125 -8.11 8.23 -19.13
N PRO A 126 -8.02 9.37 -19.84
CA PRO A 126 -9.12 9.87 -20.66
C PRO A 126 -9.53 8.82 -21.70
N GLN A 127 -10.85 8.56 -21.80
CA GLN A 127 -11.49 7.45 -22.56
C GLN A 127 -10.96 7.19 -23.98
N ALA A 128 -10.33 8.18 -24.64
CA ALA A 128 -9.76 8.03 -25.97
C ALA A 128 -8.46 7.19 -26.01
N ASN A 129 -7.76 7.01 -24.88
CA ASN A 129 -6.45 6.33 -24.79
C ASN A 129 -6.35 5.35 -23.59
N SER A 130 -7.45 4.88 -23.02
CA SER A 130 -7.44 3.98 -21.85
C SER A 130 -7.12 2.53 -22.24
N ARG A 131 -5.89 2.28 -22.68
CA ARG A 131 -5.41 0.93 -22.97
C ARG A 131 -4.65 0.39 -21.77
N LEU A 132 -4.91 -0.86 -21.41
CA LEU A 132 -4.14 -1.60 -20.40
C LEU A 132 -2.63 -1.53 -20.71
N GLN A 133 -2.25 -1.62 -21.99
CA GLN A 133 -0.86 -1.46 -22.41
C GLN A 133 -0.26 -0.11 -22.00
N ASP A 134 -0.98 1.00 -22.15
CA ASP A 134 -0.44 2.34 -21.84
C ASP A 134 -0.29 2.50 -20.32
N PHE A 135 -1.24 1.99 -19.55
CA PHE A 135 -1.15 1.89 -18.09
C PHE A 135 0.05 1.06 -17.63
N LEU A 136 0.30 -0.09 -18.25
CA LEU A 136 1.44 -0.95 -17.91
C LEU A 136 2.79 -0.32 -18.28
N ASN A 137 2.81 0.70 -19.14
CA ASN A 137 4.02 1.42 -19.54
C ASN A 137 4.24 2.74 -18.77
N THR A 138 3.46 3.03 -17.73
CA THR A 138 3.74 4.21 -16.88
C THR A 138 5.04 4.03 -16.09
N SER A 139 5.54 5.12 -15.49
CA SER A 139 6.80 5.12 -14.75
C SER A 139 6.71 4.69 -13.28
N ASP A 140 5.50 4.55 -12.73
CA ASP A 140 5.30 4.32 -11.30
C ASP A 140 5.78 2.94 -10.86
N ARG A 141 6.63 2.83 -9.82
CA ARG A 141 7.18 1.51 -9.44
C ARG A 141 6.11 0.50 -9.06
N PHE A 142 5.05 0.95 -8.38
CA PHE A 142 3.97 0.09 -7.93
C PHE A 142 2.65 0.53 -8.54
N PHE A 143 1.75 -0.43 -8.71
CA PHE A 143 0.35 -0.16 -9.04
C PHE A 143 -0.59 -1.06 -8.24
N GLU A 144 -1.83 -0.60 -8.09
CA GLU A 144 -2.86 -1.29 -7.32
C GLU A 144 -3.58 -2.33 -8.18
N VAL A 145 -3.63 -3.57 -7.67
CA VAL A 145 -4.56 -4.62 -8.10
C VAL A 145 -5.50 -4.86 -6.93
N ARG A 146 -6.82 -4.72 -7.15
CA ARG A 146 -7.81 -4.87 -6.08
C ARG A 146 -8.65 -6.10 -6.28
N ASP A 147 -8.94 -6.78 -5.18
CA ASP A 147 -9.99 -7.80 -5.13
C ASP A 147 -11.09 -7.37 -4.13
N ALA A 148 -12.02 -8.28 -3.82
CA ALA A 148 -13.14 -7.99 -2.93
C ALA A 148 -12.74 -7.71 -1.47
N ARG A 149 -11.50 -8.00 -1.05
CA ARG A 149 -11.03 -7.98 0.34
C ARG A 149 -9.74 -7.21 0.55
N ALA A 150 -8.91 -7.10 -0.47
CA ALA A 150 -7.57 -6.57 -0.36
C ALA A 150 -7.18 -5.65 -1.51
N VAL A 151 -6.16 -4.83 -1.25
CA VAL A 151 -5.42 -4.09 -2.26
C VAL A 151 -3.99 -4.64 -2.28
N HIS A 152 -3.56 -5.07 -3.45
CA HIS A 152 -2.20 -5.52 -3.73
C HIS A 152 -1.46 -4.41 -4.46
N PHE A 153 -0.41 -3.87 -3.84
CA PHE A 153 0.53 -2.96 -4.48
C PHE A 153 1.64 -3.79 -5.11
N VAL A 154 1.55 -3.99 -6.42
CA VAL A 154 2.44 -4.87 -7.18
C VAL A 154 3.58 -4.06 -7.78
N ASN A 155 4.82 -4.51 -7.59
CA ASN A 155 5.97 -3.89 -8.22
C ASN A 155 6.00 -4.24 -9.71
N ARG A 156 5.93 -3.22 -10.56
CA ARG A 156 5.89 -3.38 -12.02
C ARG A 156 7.13 -4.08 -12.57
N ASP A 157 8.30 -3.87 -11.96
CA ASP A 157 9.56 -4.51 -12.36
C ASP A 157 9.56 -6.03 -12.13
N ARG A 158 8.56 -6.57 -11.42
CA ARG A 158 8.40 -8.02 -11.19
C ARG A 158 7.32 -8.66 -12.06
N VAL A 159 6.55 -7.87 -12.80
CA VAL A 159 5.46 -8.37 -13.63
C VAL A 159 6.02 -9.03 -14.89
N VAL A 160 5.67 -10.29 -15.10
CA VAL A 160 6.05 -11.04 -16.31
C VAL A 160 4.93 -11.05 -17.34
N MET A 161 3.68 -11.11 -16.88
CA MET A 161 2.52 -11.20 -17.76
C MET A 161 1.29 -10.58 -17.10
N VAL A 162 0.49 -9.90 -17.92
CA VAL A 162 -0.85 -9.43 -17.56
C VAL A 162 -1.80 -9.85 -18.66
N LYS A 163 -2.93 -10.44 -18.28
CA LYS A 163 -4.03 -10.80 -19.18
C LYS A 163 -5.25 -9.99 -18.76
N ALA A 164 -5.87 -9.29 -19.70
CA ALA A 164 -7.21 -8.77 -19.48
C ALA A 164 -8.20 -9.93 -19.44
N THR A 165 -9.10 -9.92 -18.47
CA THR A 165 -10.20 -10.87 -18.37
C THR A 165 -11.51 -10.19 -18.80
N GLU A 166 -12.50 -10.96 -19.23
CA GLU A 166 -13.83 -10.46 -19.63
C GLU A 166 -14.86 -10.67 -18.52
#